data_AF-A0A2D6X4R5-F1
#
_entry.id   AF-A0A2D6X4R5-F1
#
_cell.length_a   1.000
_cell.length_b   1.000
_cell.length_c   1.000
_cell.angle_alpha   90.00
_cell.angle_beta   90.00
_cell.angle_gamma   90.00
#
_symmetry.space_group_name_H-M   'P 1'
#
loop_
_entity.id
_entity.type
_entity.pdbx_description
1 polymer ?
#
loop_
_entity_poly.entity_id
_entity_poly.type
_entity_poly.pdbx_seq_one_letter_code
_entity_poly.pdbx_strand_id
1 'polypeptide(L)'
;MPTEEEHVKKVMDESKVDTVILGATDGSVKVYKDGELVRQGGIEVGAAYSGGEHVFCMLDEEDEWECDKFEDGIAGEAEPVDG
;
A
#
# COMPACT_ATOMS: atom_id res chain seq x y z
N MET A 1 -4.17 -15.80 11.34
CA MET A 1 -3.64 -14.53 10.81
C MET A 1 -4.50 -13.40 11.37
N PRO A 2 -3.94 -12.22 11.68
CA PRO A 2 -4.75 -11.04 12.01
C PRO A 2 -5.71 -10.75 10.84
N THR A 3 -6.83 -10.09 11.13
CA THR A 3 -7.71 -9.58 10.07
C THR A 3 -7.01 -8.50 9.25
N GLU A 4 -7.50 -8.24 8.04
CA GLU A 4 -7.01 -7.16 7.17
C GLU A 4 -6.96 -5.81 7.90
N GLU A 5 -8.03 -5.44 8.63
CA GLU A 5 -8.09 -4.19 9.38
C GLU A 5 -7.10 -4.16 10.57
N GLU A 6 -6.89 -5.28 11.25
CA GLU A 6 -5.88 -5.39 12.30
C GLU A 6 -4.46 -5.25 11.75
N HIS A 7 -4.20 -5.84 10.58
CA HIS A 7 -2.93 -5.71 9.88
C HIS A 7 -2.68 -4.24 9.47
N VAL A 8 -3.65 -3.58 8.85
CA VAL A 8 -3.56 -2.17 8.45
C VAL A 8 -3.25 -1.27 9.66
N LYS A 9 -3.98 -1.43 10.76
CA LYS A 9 -3.76 -0.62 11.97
C LYS A 9 -2.37 -0.85 12.57
N LYS A 10 -1.89 -2.10 12.54
CA LYS A 10 -0.55 -2.43 12.98
C LYS A 10 0.51 -1.75 12.11
N VAL A 11 0.39 -1.85 10.78
CA VAL A 11 1.32 -1.22 9.82
C VAL A 11 1.36 0.29 10.00
N MET A 12 0.20 0.93 10.15
CA MET A 12 0.11 2.37 10.41
C MET A 12 0.82 2.78 11.70
N ASP A 13 0.62 2.03 12.79
CA ASP A 13 1.29 2.32 14.05
C ASP A 13 2.81 2.07 13.98
N GLU A 14 3.26 1.00 13.34
CA GLU A 14 4.69 0.69 13.23
C GLU A 14 5.43 1.65 12.31
N SER A 15 4.83 2.00 11.17
CA SER A 15 5.46 2.83 10.13
C SER A 15 5.22 4.33 10.31
N LYS A 16 4.31 4.71 11.22
CA LYS A 16 3.86 6.08 11.50
C LYS A 16 3.28 6.81 10.27
N VAL A 17 2.56 6.06 9.42
CA VAL A 17 1.86 6.59 8.23
C VAL A 17 0.36 6.69 8.48
N ASP A 18 -0.32 7.63 7.81
CA ASP A 18 -1.79 7.70 7.81
C ASP A 18 -2.44 6.88 6.68
N THR A 19 -1.67 6.53 5.64
CA THR A 19 -2.17 5.86 4.43
C THR A 19 -1.49 4.51 4.21
N VAL A 20 -2.31 3.47 4.02
CA VAL A 20 -1.88 2.11 3.64
C VAL A 20 -2.64 1.68 2.39
N ILE A 21 -1.92 1.19 1.39
CA ILE A 21 -2.47 0.68 0.14
C ILE A 21 -2.27 -0.83 0.15
N LEU A 22 -3.34 -1.60 0.07
CA LEU A 22 -3.29 -3.06 -0.04
C LEU A 22 -3.50 -3.46 -1.50
N GLY A 23 -2.56 -4.20 -2.08
CA GLY A 23 -2.71 -4.89 -3.35
C GLY A 23 -3.02 -6.37 -3.14
N ALA A 24 -3.96 -6.90 -3.90
CA ALA A 24 -4.24 -8.32 -3.98
C ALA A 24 -3.72 -8.91 -5.30
N THR A 25 -3.49 -10.22 -5.31
CA THR A 25 -2.98 -10.97 -6.47
C THR A 25 -3.94 -10.94 -7.68
N ASP A 26 -5.22 -10.64 -7.46
CA ASP A 26 -6.23 -10.45 -8.52
C ASP A 26 -6.18 -9.05 -9.16
N GLY A 27 -5.24 -8.21 -8.73
CA GLY A 27 -5.08 -6.83 -9.21
C GLY A 27 -6.03 -5.83 -8.55
N SER A 28 -6.83 -6.26 -7.57
CA SER A 28 -7.62 -5.33 -6.77
C SER A 28 -6.75 -4.57 -5.78
N VAL A 29 -7.08 -3.31 -5.57
CA VAL A 29 -6.40 -2.41 -4.64
C VAL A 29 -7.43 -1.84 -3.67
N LYS A 30 -7.07 -1.81 -2.38
CA LYS A 30 -7.80 -1.11 -1.33
C LYS A 30 -6.91 -0.05 -0.72
N VAL A 31 -7.47 1.12 -0.43
CA VAL A 31 -6.75 2.21 0.23
C VAL A 31 -7.41 2.49 1.56
N TYR A 32 -6.60 2.41 2.60
CA TYR A 32 -6.95 2.74 3.96
C TYR A 32 -6.32 4.06 4.34
N LYS A 33 -7.11 4.94 4.95
CA LYS A 33 -6.65 6.19 5.51
C LYS A 33 -7.15 6.31 6.94
N ASP A 34 -6.26 6.66 7.87
CA ASP A 34 -6.56 6.77 9.30
C ASP A 34 -7.19 5.47 9.88
N GLY A 35 -6.81 4.32 9.33
CA GLY A 35 -7.29 3.00 9.72
C GLY A 35 -8.66 2.61 9.16
N GLU A 36 -9.25 3.40 8.26
CA GLU A 36 -10.55 3.14 7.62
C GLU A 36 -10.43 2.97 6.11
N LEU A 37 -11.22 2.07 5.52
CA LEU A 37 -11.27 1.89 4.07
C LEU A 37 -11.92 3.11 3.40
N VAL A 38 -11.16 3.84 2.58
CA VAL A 38 -11.66 5.05 1.89
C VAL A 38 -11.91 4.81 0.40
N ARG A 39 -11.17 3.88 -0.22
CA ARG A 39 -11.32 3.53 -1.64
C ARG A 39 -10.97 2.07 -1.92
N GLN A 40 -11.57 1.53 -2.98
CA GLN A 40 -11.27 0.22 -3.54
C GLN A 40 -11.46 0.27 -5.07
N GLY A 41 -10.60 -0.41 -5.83
CA GLY A 41 -10.69 -0.51 -7.29
C GLY A 41 -9.50 -1.26 -7.87
N GLY A 42 -9.04 -0.86 -9.07
CA GLY A 42 -7.81 -1.39 -9.67
C GLY A 42 -6.57 -0.59 -9.26
N ILE A 43 -5.45 -0.89 -9.93
CA ILE A 43 -4.14 -0.24 -9.70
C ILE A 43 -4.22 1.29 -9.79
N GLU A 44 -5.08 1.85 -10.65
CA GLU A 44 -5.25 3.32 -10.75
C GLU A 44 -5.71 3.97 -9.43
N VAL A 45 -6.41 3.22 -8.56
CA VAL A 45 -6.81 3.70 -7.25
C VAL A 45 -5.59 3.84 -6.34
N GLY A 46 -4.68 2.86 -6.31
CA GLY A 46 -3.45 2.95 -5.52
C GLY A 46 -2.59 4.14 -5.93
N ALA A 47 -2.38 4.30 -7.24
CA ALA A 47 -1.57 5.39 -7.79
C ALA A 47 -2.06 6.80 -7.39
N ALA A 48 -3.37 6.98 -7.22
CA ALA A 48 -3.95 8.25 -6.78
C ALA A 48 -3.61 8.62 -5.32
N TYR A 49 -3.17 7.66 -4.52
CA TYR A 49 -2.82 7.82 -3.10
C TYR A 49 -1.33 7.62 -2.83
N SER A 50 -0.52 7.32 -3.85
CA SER A 50 0.94 7.23 -3.74
C SER A 50 1.63 8.59 -3.61
N GLY A 51 0.87 9.69 -3.61
CA GLY A 51 1.40 11.03 -3.35
C GLY A 51 1.52 11.28 -1.85
N GLY A 52 2.74 11.26 -1.33
CA GLY A 52 3.06 11.46 0.09
C GLY A 52 3.54 10.19 0.78
N GLU A 53 3.69 10.25 2.11
CA GLU A 53 4.14 9.10 2.90
C GLU A 53 3.05 8.03 3.00
N HIS A 54 3.35 6.82 2.54
CA HIS A 54 2.42 5.69 2.54
C HIS A 54 3.14 4.35 2.67
N VAL A 55 2.40 3.30 3.00
CA VAL A 55 2.88 1.92 2.91
C VAL A 55 2.06 1.19 1.85
N PHE A 56 2.72 0.46 0.97
CA PHE A 56 2.08 -0.48 0.05
C PHE A 56 2.33 -1.90 0.55
N CYS A 57 1.26 -2.66 0.82
CA CYS A 57 1.36 -4.07 1.19
C CYS A 57 0.71 -4.96 0.12
N MET A 58 1.35 -6.06 -0.22
CA MET A 58 0.79 -7.10 -1.09
C MET A 58 0.62 -8.39 -0.28
N LEU A 59 -0.51 -9.07 -0.47
CA LEU A 59 -0.68 -10.43 0.02
C LEU A 59 -0.11 -11.39 -1.01
N ASP A 60 0.83 -12.24 -0.60
CA ASP A 60 1.44 -13.23 -1.48
C ASP A 60 0.57 -14.52 -1.57
N GLU A 61 1.02 -15.52 -2.34
CA GLU A 61 0.31 -16.79 -2.52
C GLU A 61 0.28 -17.69 -1.25
N GLU A 62 1.13 -17.39 -0.27
CA GLU A 62 1.24 -18.06 1.04
C GLU A 62 0.43 -17.35 2.15
N ASP A 63 -0.39 -16.35 1.80
CA ASP A 63 -1.14 -15.48 2.71
C ASP A 63 -0.23 -14.66 3.67
N GLU A 64 1.02 -14.37 3.28
CA GLU A 64 1.91 -13.47 3.99
C GLU A 64 1.85 -12.05 3.39
N TRP A 65 2.00 -11.04 4.24
CA TRP A 65 2.00 -9.64 3.83
C TRP A 65 3.42 -9.15 3.63
N GLU A 66 3.72 -8.71 2.41
CA GLU A 66 4.95 -8.01 2.07
C GLU A 66 4.65 -6.51 1.96
N CYS A 67 5.30 -5.68 2.78
CA CYS A 67 5.02 -4.25 2.88
C CYS A 67 6.27 -3.41 2.62
N ASP A 68 6.13 -2.39 1.76
CA ASP A 68 7.14 -1.38 1.47
C ASP A 68 6.66 0.00 1.91
N LYS A 69 7.51 0.73 2.65
CA LYS A 69 7.27 2.12 3.05
C LYS A 69 7.82 3.07 1.99
N PHE A 70 7.00 4.03 1.58
CA PHE A 70 7.37 5.11 0.67
C PHE A 70 7.29 6.42 1.44
N GLU A 71 8.41 7.12 1.57
CA GLU A 71 8.50 8.46 2.18
C GLU A 71 8.52 9.52 1.07
N ASP A 72 8.06 10.73 1.40
CA ASP A 72 7.82 11.82 0.44
C ASP A 72 8.94 11.95 -0.60
N GLY A 73 8.60 11.53 -1.81
CA GLY A 73 9.44 11.49 -2.97
C GLY A 73 8.52 11.12 -4.13
N ILE A 74 8.20 12.12 -4.96
CA ILE A 74 7.93 11.95 -6.40
C ILE A 74 8.36 10.57 -6.83
N ALA A 75 7.41 9.72 -7.27
CA ALA A 75 7.64 8.41 -7.87
C ALA A 75 9.08 8.34 -8.39
N GLY A 76 9.97 7.80 -7.55
CA GLY A 76 11.39 7.89 -7.76
C GLY A 76 11.69 7.08 -9.00
N GLU A 77 11.78 7.79 -10.12
CA GLU A 77 12.56 7.46 -11.30
C GLU A 77 12.73 5.95 -11.46
N ALA A 78 11.79 5.31 -12.16
CA ALA A 78 12.19 4.12 -12.89
C ALA A 78 13.43 4.54 -13.68
N GLU A 79 14.60 4.05 -13.27
CA GLU A 79 15.83 4.33 -14.01
C GLU A 79 15.52 3.99 -15.47
N PRO A 80 15.75 4.91 -16.43
CA PRO A 80 15.61 4.55 -17.82
C PRO A 80 16.54 3.35 -18.03
N VAL A 81 15.97 2.22 -18.43
CA VAL A 81 16.77 1.11 -18.93
C VAL A 81 17.61 1.66 -20.07
N ASP A 82 18.91 1.84 -19.84
CA ASP A 82 19.86 2.27 -20.84
C ASP A 82 19.77 1.28 -22.02
N GLY A 83 19.61 1.81 -23.23
CA GLY A 83 19.30 1.06 -24.45
C GLY A 83 20.45 0.27 -25.04
#